data_AF-A0A5M3PI37-F1
#
_entry.id   AF-A0A5M3PI37-F1
#
_cell.length_a   1.000
_cell.length_b   1.000
_cell.length_c   1.000
_cell.angle_alpha   90.00
_cell.angle_beta   90.00
_cell.angle_gamma   90.00
#
_symmetry.space_group_name_H-M   'P 1'
#
loop_
_entity.id
_entity.type
_entity.pdbx_description
1 polymer ?
#
loop_
_entity_poly.entity_id
_entity_poly.type
_entity_poly.pdbx_seq_one_letter_code
_entity_poly.pdbx_strand_id
1 'polypeptide(L)'
;MDAAAGCYVIGNLEGQSTREGFEFEISEDGITEAKFIVELNGPESKVTPNDMSCSQVGALTLLCVDAVENGKSVIETWSVFPERKKLVHTKSINGLGAFNGGNLFVGKIIGRCD
;
A
#
# COMPACT_ATOMS: atom_id res chain seq x y z
N MET A 1 -4.91 5.86 24.15
CA MET A 1 -5.80 5.18 23.19
C MET A 1 -4.97 4.04 22.62
N ASP A 2 -5.21 2.82 23.08
CA ASP A 2 -4.52 1.64 22.55
C ASP A 2 -4.84 1.51 21.06
N ALA A 3 -3.79 1.46 20.23
CA ALA A 3 -3.94 1.05 18.85
C ALA A 3 -4.48 -0.37 18.88
N ALA A 4 -5.72 -0.56 18.39
CA ALA A 4 -6.27 -1.90 18.25
C ALA A 4 -5.36 -2.68 17.29
N ALA A 5 -4.58 -3.61 17.85
CA ALA A 5 -3.72 -4.47 17.05
C ALA A 5 -4.60 -5.23 16.06
N GLY A 6 -4.31 -5.11 14.77
CA GLY A 6 -5.14 -5.65 13.70
C GLY A 6 -4.30 -6.21 12.57
N CYS A 7 -4.57 -7.45 12.17
CA CYS A 7 -3.85 -8.09 11.06
C CYS A 7 -4.83 -8.52 9.97
N TYR A 8 -4.57 -8.07 8.76
CA TYR A 8 -5.46 -8.26 7.61
C TYR A 8 -4.70 -8.85 6.43
N VAL A 9 -5.24 -9.95 5.88
CA VAL A 9 -4.73 -10.53 4.63
C VAL A 9 -5.51 -9.93 3.47
N ILE A 10 -4.80 -9.28 2.57
CA ILE A 10 -5.31 -8.54 1.42
C ILE A 10 -4.95 -9.27 0.15
N GLY A 11 -5.88 -9.36 -0.79
CA GLY A 11 -5.62 -9.84 -2.15
C GLY A 11 -6.52 -9.12 -3.15
N ASN A 12 -6.30 -9.39 -4.43
CA ASN A 12 -7.04 -8.80 -5.54
C ASN A 12 -7.03 -7.26 -5.48
N LEU A 13 -5.84 -6.68 -5.56
CA LEU A 13 -5.71 -5.23 -5.73
C LEU A 13 -6.04 -4.89 -7.18
N GLU A 14 -7.05 -4.06 -7.40
CA GLU A 14 -7.49 -3.65 -8.75
C GLU A 14 -7.73 -2.14 -8.74
N GLY A 15 -7.42 -1.46 -9.84
CA GLY A 15 -7.71 -0.04 -10.00
C GLY A 15 -6.95 0.57 -11.16
N GLN A 16 -6.25 1.67 -10.89
CA GLN A 16 -5.58 2.45 -11.92
C GLN A 16 -4.12 2.71 -11.59
N SER A 17 -3.31 2.85 -12.64
CA SER A 17 -1.93 3.29 -12.52
C SER A 17 -1.57 4.30 -13.60
N THR A 18 -0.47 5.02 -13.34
CA THR A 18 0.16 5.95 -14.28
C THR A 18 1.67 5.79 -14.17
N ARG A 19 2.38 5.90 -15.29
CA ARG A 19 3.84 5.80 -15.35
C ARG A 19 4.44 6.81 -16.32
N GLU A 20 5.61 7.35 -15.99
CA GLU A 20 6.38 8.26 -16.85
C GLU A 20 6.71 7.61 -18.20
N GLY A 21 7.07 6.32 -18.21
CA GLY A 21 7.37 5.58 -19.44
C GLY A 21 6.19 5.44 -20.41
N PHE A 22 4.99 5.78 -19.96
CA PHE A 22 3.76 5.85 -20.76
C PHE A 22 3.18 7.27 -20.75
N GLU A 23 4.02 8.30 -20.66
CA GLU A 23 3.63 9.72 -20.68
C GLU A 23 2.58 10.08 -19.62
N PHE A 24 2.61 9.37 -18.48
CA PHE A 24 1.65 9.46 -17.40
C PHE A 24 0.19 9.16 -17.79
N GLU A 25 -0.05 8.43 -18.89
CA GLU A 25 -1.38 7.93 -19.22
C GLU A 25 -1.94 7.09 -18.05
N ILE A 26 -3.21 7.32 -17.72
CA ILE A 26 -3.91 6.57 -16.67
C ILE A 26 -4.57 5.36 -17.32
N SER A 27 -4.24 4.17 -16.83
CA SER A 27 -4.77 2.90 -17.35
C SER A 27 -5.20 1.96 -16.22
N GLU A 28 -6.02 0.97 -16.56
CA GLU A 28 -6.41 -0.10 -15.64
C GLU A 28 -5.21 -0.98 -15.30
N ASP A 29 -5.06 -1.33 -14.03
CA ASP A 29 -3.93 -2.11 -13.51
C ASP A 29 -4.36 -2.84 -12.23
N GLY A 30 -3.56 -3.83 -11.80
CA GLY A 30 -3.85 -4.60 -10.61
C GLY A 30 -2.81 -5.68 -10.28
N ILE A 31 -2.96 -6.23 -9.08
CA ILE A 31 -2.16 -7.32 -8.54
C ILE A 31 -3.13 -8.38 -8.01
N THR A 32 -3.39 -9.42 -8.81
CA THR A 32 -4.37 -10.48 -8.51
C THR A 32 -3.77 -11.67 -7.77
N GLU A 33 -2.57 -12.11 -8.15
CA GLU A 33 -1.95 -13.33 -7.63
C GLU A 33 -1.24 -13.15 -6.28
N ALA A 34 -0.89 -11.92 -5.92
CA ALA A 34 -0.15 -11.64 -4.69
C ALA A 34 -1.09 -11.44 -3.49
N LYS A 35 -0.59 -11.83 -2.31
CA LYS A 35 -1.23 -11.54 -1.03
C LYS A 35 -0.35 -10.59 -0.24
N PHE A 36 -0.99 -9.61 0.40
CA PHE A 36 -0.34 -8.67 1.29
C PHE A 36 -0.88 -8.83 2.69
N ILE A 37 0.00 -8.88 3.67
CA ILE A 37 -0.39 -8.88 5.08
C ILE A 37 -0.19 -7.47 5.60
N VAL A 38 -1.25 -6.83 6.11
CA VAL A 38 -1.21 -5.51 6.72
C VAL A 38 -1.36 -5.66 8.22
N GLU A 39 -0.29 -5.38 8.96
CA GLU A 39 -0.22 -5.43 10.42
C GLU A 39 -0.27 -4.01 10.98
N LEU A 40 -1.36 -3.70 11.70
CA LEU A 40 -1.53 -2.49 12.49
C LEU A 40 -1.12 -2.83 13.93
N ASN A 41 0.06 -2.41 14.35
CA ASN A 41 0.61 -2.65 15.69
C ASN A 41 1.38 -1.42 16.20
N GLY A 42 0.80 -0.22 16.00
CA GLY A 42 1.43 1.04 16.40
C GLY A 42 2.81 1.22 15.74
N PRO A 43 3.90 1.42 16.52
CA PRO A 43 5.25 1.55 15.98
C PRO A 43 5.79 0.31 15.26
N GLU A 44 5.26 -0.88 15.55
CA GLU A 44 5.70 -2.15 14.96
C GLU A 44 4.87 -2.53 13.72
N SER A 45 4.07 -1.60 13.21
CA SER A 45 3.22 -1.83 12.04
C SER A 45 4.04 -2.06 10.77
N LYS A 46 3.57 -2.95 9.91
CA LYS A 46 4.26 -3.31 8.67
C LYS A 46 3.32 -3.87 7.62
N VAL A 47 3.81 -3.96 6.40
CA VAL A 47 3.15 -4.68 5.31
C VAL A 47 4.10 -5.79 4.82
N THR A 48 3.64 -7.02 4.65
CA THR A 48 4.44 -8.12 4.08
C THR A 48 3.89 -8.51 2.72
N PRO A 49 4.70 -8.74 1.67
CA PRO A 49 6.18 -8.77 1.64
C PRO A 49 6.83 -7.41 1.30
N ASN A 50 6.43 -6.33 1.95
CA ASN A 50 6.98 -5.00 1.70
C ASN A 50 8.14 -4.71 2.66
N ASP A 51 9.32 -4.40 2.14
CA ASP A 51 10.51 -4.13 2.95
C ASP A 51 10.65 -2.65 3.37
N MET A 52 9.68 -1.80 2.99
CA MET A 52 9.69 -0.39 3.36
C MET A 52 9.38 -0.15 4.84
N SER A 53 9.93 0.94 5.38
CA SER A 53 9.58 1.38 6.72
C SER A 53 8.15 1.92 6.74
N CYS A 54 7.30 1.32 7.57
CA CYS A 54 5.90 1.70 7.71
C CYS A 54 5.62 2.32 9.07
N SER A 55 4.78 3.35 9.10
CA SER A 55 4.27 3.97 10.31
C SER A 55 2.75 3.96 10.29
N GLN A 56 2.14 3.58 11.41
CA GLN A 56 0.70 3.67 11.55
C GLN A 56 0.27 5.12 11.75
N VAL A 57 -0.56 5.61 10.83
CA VAL A 57 -1.15 6.95 10.84
C VAL A 57 -2.66 6.83 11.04
N GLY A 58 -3.12 7.10 12.26
CA GLY A 58 -4.51 6.83 12.67
C GLY A 58 -4.77 5.36 12.98
N ALA A 59 -6.03 4.99 13.21
CA ALA A 59 -6.37 3.65 13.72
C ALA A 59 -6.27 2.53 12.66
N LEU A 60 -6.43 2.84 11.38
CA LEU A 60 -6.60 1.85 10.30
C LEU A 60 -5.82 2.20 9.03
N THR A 61 -4.73 2.96 9.12
CA THR A 61 -3.93 3.31 7.94
C THR A 61 -2.44 3.22 8.24
N LEU A 62 -1.69 2.65 7.32
CA LEU A 62 -0.23 2.71 7.30
C LEU A 62 0.26 3.66 6.21
N LEU A 63 1.33 4.37 6.53
CA LEU A 63 2.16 5.13 5.61
C LEU A 63 3.51 4.42 5.54
N CYS A 64 3.87 3.90 4.37
CA CYS A 64 5.17 3.27 4.14
C CYS A 64 6.02 4.16 3.23
N VAL A 65 7.26 4.40 3.63
CA VAL A 65 8.17 5.30 2.92
C VAL A 65 9.50 4.60 2.72
N ASP A 66 9.94 4.57 1.47
CA ASP A 66 11.34 4.34 1.10
C ASP A 66 11.81 5.57 0.34
N ALA A 67 12.60 6.40 1.01
CA ALA A 67 13.17 7.61 0.45
C ALA A 67 14.67 7.60 0.71
N VAL A 68 15.45 7.76 -0.36
CA VAL A 68 16.91 7.80 -0.31
C VAL A 68 17.41 9.18 -0.73
N GLU A 69 18.57 9.59 -0.20
CA GLU A 69 19.11 10.96 -0.36
C GLU A 69 19.32 11.40 -1.82
N ASN A 70 19.38 10.46 -2.77
CA ASN A 70 19.59 10.75 -4.19
C ASN A 70 18.29 11.10 -4.96
N GLY A 71 17.20 11.38 -4.26
CA GLY A 71 15.94 11.85 -4.86
C GLY A 71 15.00 10.74 -5.33
N LYS A 72 15.32 9.47 -5.07
CA LYS A 72 14.36 8.38 -5.25
C LYS A 72 13.42 8.32 -4.05
N SER A 73 12.14 8.21 -4.33
CA SER A 73 11.12 8.05 -3.30
C SER A 73 10.01 7.12 -3.76
N VAL A 74 9.61 6.24 -2.85
CA VAL A 74 8.40 5.45 -2.93
C VAL A 74 7.61 5.73 -1.65
N ILE A 75 6.36 6.18 -1.84
CA ILE A 75 5.44 6.43 -0.74
C ILE A 75 4.20 5.61 -1.00
N GLU A 76 3.81 4.79 -0.02
CA GLU A 76 2.60 3.98 -0.09
C GLU A 76 1.68 4.28 1.09
N THR A 77 0.37 4.27 0.83
CA THR A 77 -0.63 4.20 1.90
C THR A 77 -1.43 2.92 1.81
N TRP A 78 -1.80 2.39 2.98
CA TRP A 78 -2.58 1.16 3.12
C TRP A 78 -3.71 1.42 4.12
N SER A 79 -4.88 1.83 3.61
CA SER A 79 -6.06 2.16 4.42
C SER A 79 -7.04 0.99 4.47
N VAL A 80 -7.23 0.43 5.66
CA VAL A 80 -8.09 -0.73 5.90
C VAL A 80 -9.53 -0.27 6.21
N PHE A 81 -10.51 -0.92 5.59
CA PHE A 81 -11.94 -0.71 5.85
C PHE A 81 -12.59 -2.06 6.26
N PRO A 82 -12.43 -2.50 7.52
CA PRO A 82 -12.82 -3.85 7.96
C PRO A 82 -14.31 -4.16 7.71
N GLU A 83 -15.20 -3.24 8.07
CA GLU A 83 -16.66 -3.40 7.90
C GLU A 83 -17.09 -3.56 6.44
N ARG A 84 -16.29 -3.05 5.50
CA ARG A 84 -16.52 -3.17 4.06
C ARG A 84 -15.78 -4.34 3.44
N LYS A 85 -14.91 -5.02 4.18
CA LYS A 85 -13.97 -6.04 3.68
C LYS A 85 -13.09 -5.52 2.54
N LYS A 86 -12.67 -4.25 2.63
CA LYS A 86 -11.88 -3.57 1.60
C LYS A 86 -10.62 -2.96 2.17
N LEU A 87 -9.66 -2.73 1.29
CA LEU A 87 -8.50 -1.88 1.52
C LEU A 87 -8.36 -0.91 0.35
N VAL A 88 -7.94 0.32 0.62
CA VAL A 88 -7.46 1.25 -0.42
C VAL A 88 -5.95 1.37 -0.29
N HIS A 89 -5.26 1.12 -1.39
CA HIS A 89 -3.82 1.26 -1.52
C HIS A 89 -3.52 2.43 -2.47
N THR A 90 -2.64 3.34 -2.05
CA THR A 90 -2.06 4.32 -2.96
C THR A 90 -0.55 4.19 -2.99
N LYS A 91 0.04 4.53 -4.12
CA LYS A 91 1.49 4.55 -4.31
C LYS A 91 1.90 5.77 -5.12
N SER A 92 3.02 6.38 -4.74
CA SER A 92 3.72 7.40 -5.52
C SER A 92 5.18 6.98 -5.64
N ILE A 93 5.73 7.07 -6.85
CA ILE A 93 7.09 6.66 -7.20
C ILE A 93 7.76 7.84 -7.91
N ASN A 94 8.95 8.21 -7.46
CA ASN A 94 9.79 9.20 -8.13
C ASN A 94 11.28 8.77 -8.11
N GLY A 95 12.07 9.26 -9.06
CA GLY A 95 13.51 8.95 -9.20
C GLY A 95 13.85 7.55 -9.77
N LEU A 96 12.87 6.78 -10.24
CA LEU A 96 13.03 5.47 -10.89
C LEU A 96 12.86 5.50 -12.43
N GLY A 97 12.92 6.69 -13.03
CA GLY A 97 12.84 6.89 -14.49
C GLY A 97 11.47 6.48 -15.03
N ALA A 98 11.43 5.61 -16.04
CA ALA A 98 10.17 5.17 -16.66
C ALA A 98 9.13 4.59 -15.67
N PHE A 99 9.55 4.15 -14.47
CA PHE A 99 8.66 3.66 -13.42
C PHE A 99 8.08 4.74 -12.50
N ASN A 100 8.52 6.00 -12.62
CA ASN A 100 7.92 7.11 -11.89
C ASN A 100 6.43 7.17 -12.17
N GLY A 101 5.61 7.58 -11.20
CA GLY A 101 4.16 7.63 -11.34
C GLY A 101 3.46 7.15 -10.07
N GLY A 102 2.33 6.46 -10.21
CA GLY A 102 1.57 6.05 -9.04
C GLY A 102 0.49 5.00 -9.27
N ASN A 103 -0.14 4.58 -8.18
CA ASN A 103 -1.22 3.61 -8.17
C ASN A 103 -2.36 4.08 -7.27
N LEU A 104 -3.59 3.76 -7.65
CA LEU A 104 -4.78 3.80 -6.81
C LEU A 104 -5.51 2.46 -6.96
N PHE A 105 -5.38 1.60 -5.96
CA PHE A 105 -5.95 0.26 -5.98
C PHE A 105 -6.93 0.05 -4.84
N VAL A 106 -7.95 -0.77 -5.09
CA VAL A 106 -8.88 -1.29 -4.10
C VAL A 106 -8.63 -2.79 -3.97
N GLY A 107 -8.27 -3.23 -2.75
CA GLY A 107 -8.09 -4.62 -2.39
C GLY A 107 -9.29 -5.21 -1.66
N LYS A 108 -9.33 -6.54 -1.58
CA LYS A 108 -10.28 -7.30 -0.77
C LYS A 108 -9.58 -7.85 0.47
N ILE A 109 -10.21 -7.70 1.63
CA ILE A 109 -9.79 -8.42 2.84
C ILE A 109 -10.26 -9.86 2.68
N ILE A 110 -9.32 -10.78 2.47
CA ILE A 110 -9.57 -12.20 2.23
C ILE A 110 -9.33 -13.07 3.47
N GLY A 111 -8.79 -12.48 4.54
CA GLY A 111 -8.57 -13.17 5.81
C GLY A 111 -8.01 -12.25 6.90
N ARG A 112 -7.76 -12.85 8.06
CA ARG A 112 -7.00 -12.31 9.18
C ARG A 112 -5.81 -13.21 9.48
N CYS A 113 -4.83 -12.69 10.20
CA CYS A 113 -3.64 -13.44 10.60
C CYS A 113 -3.92 -14.10 11.95
N ASP A 114 -4.74 -15.15 11.91
CA ASP A 114 -4.94 -16.04 13.06
C ASP A 114 -3.89 -17.16 13.01
#